data_AF-A0A1H3ZKC1-F1
#
_entry.id   AF-A0A1H3ZKC1-F1
#
_cell.length_a   1.000
_cell.length_b   1.000
_cell.length_c   1.000
_cell.angle_alpha   90.00
_cell.angle_beta   90.00
_cell.angle_gamma   90.00
#
_symmetry.space_group_name_H-M   'P 1'
#
loop_
_entity.id
_entity.type
_entity.pdbx_description
1 polymer ?
#
loop_
_entity_poly.entity_id
_entity_poly.type
_entity_poly.pdbx_seq_one_letter_code
_entity_poly.pdbx_strand_id
1 'polypeptide(L)'
;MLFKTKIIVPETHRGLLFKDEQFVEILPAGVHTFYGWKNQYRVQQFAVTGSAQTFVPEDVVSLADLHADKFAAHLQRWETGEQEVGLLYQDNVLKDIKPPAQRGACWQGQRSIEVRKLDISTDFKLPKALASQLLTAKDATLRAAALNALVMATIPEGHTGFLEVDGEQREILTAGTHVWWQFNHTIKVTQLDCRL
;
A
#
# COMPACT_ATOMS: atom_id res chain seq x y z
N MET A 1 1.46 -40.07 22.63
CA MET A 1 2.26 -39.39 23.68
C MET A 1 2.04 -37.90 23.51
N LEU A 2 1.69 -37.16 24.56
CA LEU A 2 1.58 -35.69 24.51
C LEU A 2 2.98 -35.09 24.61
N PHE A 3 3.33 -34.20 23.69
CA PHE A 3 4.58 -33.44 23.68
C PHE A 3 4.31 -31.98 24.05
N LYS A 4 5.27 -31.38 24.76
CA LYS A 4 5.25 -29.95 25.08
C LYS A 4 6.02 -29.18 24.01
N THR A 5 5.34 -28.26 23.34
CA THR A 5 5.94 -27.37 22.34
C THR A 5 5.98 -25.95 22.89
N LYS A 6 7.19 -25.38 22.95
CA LYS A 6 7.40 -23.98 23.37
C LYS A 6 7.67 -23.13 22.13
N ILE A 7 6.92 -22.05 21.96
CA ILE A 7 7.04 -21.10 20.85
C ILE A 7 7.27 -19.71 21.42
N ILE A 8 8.24 -19.00 20.86
CA ILE A 8 8.58 -17.63 21.27
C ILE A 8 8.20 -16.70 20.13
N VAL A 9 7.32 -15.75 20.40
CA VAL A 9 6.95 -14.67 19.48
C VAL A 9 7.67 -13.40 19.93
N PRO A 10 8.56 -12.82 19.12
CA PRO A 10 9.26 -11.59 19.45
C PRO A 10 8.31 -10.39 19.67
N GLU A 11 8.75 -9.39 20.42
CA GLU A 11 7.99 -8.14 20.68
C GLU A 11 7.58 -7.40 19.40
N THR A 12 8.47 -7.45 18.41
CA THR A 12 8.27 -6.83 17.09
C THR A 12 7.39 -7.67 16.17
N HIS A 13 6.84 -8.80 16.64
CA HIS A 13 6.11 -9.75 15.80
C HIS A 13 4.70 -10.06 16.35
N ARG A 14 3.88 -10.64 15.48
CA ARG A 14 2.63 -11.33 15.81
C ARG A 14 2.70 -12.74 15.25
N GLY A 15 2.24 -13.72 16.03
CA GLY A 15 2.16 -15.10 15.58
C GLY A 15 0.74 -15.45 15.14
N LEU A 16 0.57 -16.11 14.00
CA LEU A 16 -0.68 -16.81 13.68
C LEU A 16 -0.51 -18.27 14.08
N LEU A 17 -1.30 -18.72 15.05
CA LEU A 17 -1.30 -20.11 15.49
C LEU A 17 -2.23 -20.93 14.61
N PHE A 18 -1.69 -22.02 14.09
CA PHE A 18 -2.42 -23.05 13.38
C PHE A 18 -2.32 -24.37 14.14
N LYS A 19 -3.43 -25.09 14.20
CA LYS A 19 -3.51 -26.46 14.72
C LYS A 19 -4.09 -27.33 13.62
N ASP A 20 -3.37 -28.39 13.23
CA ASP A 20 -3.79 -29.27 12.13
C ASP A 20 -4.16 -28.46 10.85
N GLU A 21 -3.31 -27.48 10.52
CA GLU A 21 -3.46 -26.51 9.41
C GLU A 21 -4.64 -25.53 9.50
N GLN A 22 -5.46 -25.61 10.54
CA GLN A 22 -6.56 -24.69 10.78
C GLN A 22 -6.13 -23.54 11.70
N PHE A 23 -6.56 -22.33 11.37
CA PHE A 23 -6.27 -21.16 12.20
C PHE A 23 -6.99 -21.24 13.54
N VAL A 24 -6.25 -20.97 14.61
CA VAL A 24 -6.75 -21.00 15.98
C VAL A 24 -6.84 -19.60 16.56
N GLU A 25 -5.73 -18.87 16.61
CA GLU A 25 -5.65 -17.57 17.27
C GLU A 25 -4.44 -16.75 16.83
N ILE A 26 -4.49 -15.44 17.11
CA ILE A 26 -3.34 -14.54 16.98
C ILE A 26 -2.61 -14.52 18.32
N LEU A 27 -1.35 -14.90 18.30
CA LEU A 27 -0.47 -14.86 19.44
C LEU A 27 0.19 -13.48 19.56
N PRO A 28 0.01 -12.77 20.69
CA PRO A 28 0.80 -11.59 21.00
C PRO A 28 2.27 -11.98 21.24
N ALA A 29 3.13 -10.97 21.32
CA ALA A 29 4.51 -11.17 21.74
C ALA A 29 4.59 -11.87 23.11
N GLY A 30 5.51 -12.82 23.23
CA GLY A 30 5.69 -13.58 24.45
C GLY A 30 6.03 -15.05 24.22
N VAL A 31 6.04 -15.80 25.32
CA VAL A 31 6.33 -17.23 25.34
C VAL A 31 5.04 -18.01 25.47
N HIS A 32 4.71 -18.79 24.44
CA HIS A 32 3.51 -19.60 24.36
C HIS A 32 3.88 -21.08 24.45
N THR A 33 3.13 -21.84 25.23
CA THR A 33 3.38 -23.27 25.44
C THR A 33 2.14 -24.06 25.13
N PHE A 34 2.27 -25.03 24.23
CA PHE A 34 1.19 -25.90 23.79
C PHE A 34 1.49 -27.36 24.14
N TYR A 35 0.45 -28.11 24.44
CA TYR A 35 0.53 -29.55 24.67
C TYR A 35 -0.29 -30.27 23.61
N GLY A 36 0.35 -31.15 22.85
CA GLY A 36 -0.31 -31.84 21.74
C GLY A 36 0.52 -32.98 21.18
N TRP A 37 0.06 -33.55 20.07
CA TRP A 37 0.84 -34.56 19.36
C TRP A 37 1.96 -33.90 18.54
N LYS A 38 2.97 -34.69 18.16
CA LYS A 38 4.12 -34.18 17.41
C LYS A 38 3.64 -33.54 16.10
N ASN A 39 4.13 -32.33 15.80
CA ASN A 39 3.81 -31.57 14.58
C ASN A 39 2.35 -31.06 14.45
N GLN A 40 1.59 -31.06 15.54
CA GLN A 40 0.20 -30.60 15.51
C GLN A 40 0.05 -29.07 15.43
N TYR A 41 1.02 -28.32 15.97
CA TYR A 41 0.97 -26.86 16.05
C TYR A 41 2.02 -26.22 15.14
N ARG A 42 1.59 -25.23 14.35
CA ARG A 42 2.45 -24.39 13.50
C ARG A 42 2.20 -22.93 13.84
N VAL A 43 3.26 -22.13 13.95
CA VAL A 43 3.13 -20.67 14.14
C VAL A 43 3.83 -19.95 13.01
N GLN A 44 3.09 -19.06 12.34
CA GLN A 44 3.62 -18.18 11.32
C GLN A 44 3.81 -16.79 11.92
N GLN A 45 5.04 -16.27 11.92
CA GLN A 45 5.37 -15.00 12.56
C GLN A 45 5.45 -13.89 11.52
N PHE A 46 4.81 -12.76 11.82
CA PHE A 46 4.83 -11.55 11.01
C PHE A 46 5.45 -10.42 11.80
N ALA A 47 6.45 -9.77 11.21
CA ALA A 47 7.01 -8.55 11.79
C ALA A 47 5.97 -7.42 11.69
N VAL A 48 5.71 -6.76 12.81
CA VAL A 48 4.81 -5.61 12.93
C VAL A 48 5.60 -4.30 13.05
N THR A 49 6.94 -4.39 13.07
CA THR A 49 7.83 -3.23 13.21
C THR A 49 8.64 -3.01 11.94
N GLY A 50 8.17 -2.15 11.04
CA GLY A 50 8.90 -1.74 9.83
C GLY A 50 7.96 -1.24 8.72
N SER A 51 8.35 -0.21 7.96
CA SER A 51 7.45 0.47 7.00
C SER A 51 6.90 -0.42 5.88
N ALA A 52 7.65 -1.44 5.47
CA ALA A 52 7.20 -2.40 4.45
C ALA A 52 6.50 -3.64 5.05
N GLN A 53 6.63 -3.86 6.36
CA GLN A 53 6.22 -5.10 7.03
C GLN A 53 4.90 -4.94 7.78
N THR A 54 4.39 -3.72 7.94
CA THR A 54 3.10 -3.51 8.58
C THR A 54 1.92 -4.01 7.74
N PHE A 55 2.12 -4.28 6.43
CA PHE A 55 1.07 -4.83 5.58
C PHE A 55 0.87 -6.32 5.80
N VAL A 56 -0.40 -6.69 5.77
CA VAL A 56 -0.86 -8.07 5.88
C VAL A 56 -0.91 -8.67 4.47
N PRO A 57 -0.27 -9.81 4.21
CA PRO A 57 -0.41 -10.48 2.92
C PRO A 57 -1.82 -11.00 2.69
N GLU A 58 -2.21 -11.19 1.42
CA GLU A 58 -3.59 -11.49 1.00
C GLU A 58 -4.16 -12.78 1.62
N ASP A 59 -3.30 -13.77 1.86
CA ASP A 59 -3.67 -15.01 2.56
C ASP A 59 -4.17 -14.72 3.99
N VAL A 60 -3.51 -13.81 4.70
CA VAL A 60 -3.90 -13.39 6.04
C VAL A 60 -5.10 -12.44 6.01
N VAL A 61 -5.25 -11.61 4.98
CA VAL A 61 -6.48 -10.81 4.78
C VAL A 61 -7.68 -11.73 4.59
N SER A 62 -7.55 -12.75 3.74
CA SER A 62 -8.59 -13.77 3.53
C SER A 62 -8.90 -14.53 4.82
N LEU A 63 -7.88 -14.84 5.61
CA LEU A 63 -8.06 -15.48 6.91
C LEU A 63 -8.79 -14.56 7.92
N ALA A 64 -8.50 -13.26 7.88
CA ALA A 64 -9.18 -12.26 8.68
C ALA A 64 -10.63 -12.05 8.27
N ASP A 65 -10.99 -12.31 7.01
CA ASP A 65 -12.38 -12.32 6.54
C ASP A 65 -13.15 -13.52 7.15
N LEU A 66 -12.51 -14.69 7.24
CA LEU A 66 -13.11 -15.90 7.84
C LEU A 66 -13.23 -15.83 9.37
N HIS A 67 -12.32 -15.11 10.03
CA HIS A 67 -12.22 -15.03 11.50
C HIS A 67 -12.21 -13.58 11.99
N ALA A 68 -13.16 -12.76 11.53
CA ALA A 68 -13.19 -11.32 11.79
C ALA A 68 -13.13 -10.97 13.29
N ASP A 69 -13.77 -11.77 14.15
CA ASP A 69 -13.78 -11.62 15.60
C ASP A 69 -12.36 -11.69 16.21
N LYS A 70 -11.50 -12.57 15.68
CA LYS A 70 -10.13 -12.77 16.16
C LYS A 70 -9.15 -11.74 15.63
N PHE A 71 -9.43 -11.15 14.47
CA PHE A 71 -8.54 -10.19 13.83
C PHE A 71 -8.90 -8.72 14.08
N ALA A 72 -10.15 -8.42 14.47
CA ALA A 72 -10.64 -7.04 14.60
C ALA A 72 -9.79 -6.14 15.52
N ALA A 73 -9.26 -6.68 16.61
CA ALA A 73 -8.42 -5.94 17.55
C ALA A 73 -6.94 -5.80 17.11
N HIS A 74 -6.54 -6.51 16.05
CA HIS A 74 -5.15 -6.60 15.63
C HIS A 74 -4.90 -6.03 14.24
N LEU A 75 -5.94 -5.81 13.44
CA LEU A 75 -5.84 -5.32 12.08
C LEU A 75 -6.60 -4.00 11.90
N GLN A 76 -6.02 -3.11 11.12
CA GLN A 76 -6.70 -1.96 10.55
C GLN A 76 -6.89 -2.23 9.07
N ARG A 77 -8.15 -2.34 8.65
CA ARG A 77 -8.53 -2.58 7.26
C ARG A 77 -8.54 -1.26 6.49
N TRP A 78 -8.20 -1.33 5.22
CA TRP A 78 -8.30 -0.22 4.29
C TRP A 78 -8.79 -0.72 2.93
N GLU A 79 -9.42 0.18 2.19
CA GLU A 79 -9.91 -0.08 0.85
C GLU A 79 -9.84 1.20 0.02
N THR A 80 -9.71 1.06 -1.28
CA THR A 80 -9.79 2.14 -2.27
C THR A 80 -10.95 1.85 -3.21
N GLY A 81 -11.80 2.85 -3.44
CA GLY A 81 -12.85 2.77 -4.46
C GLY A 81 -12.27 2.71 -5.87
N GLU A 82 -13.14 2.51 -6.86
CA GLU A 82 -12.75 2.35 -8.27
C GLU A 82 -12.06 3.58 -8.86
N GLN A 83 -12.34 4.77 -8.33
CA GLN A 83 -11.74 6.04 -8.75
C GLN A 83 -10.93 6.69 -7.63
N GLU A 84 -10.49 5.91 -6.65
CA GLU A 84 -9.71 6.43 -5.53
C GLU A 84 -8.29 5.88 -5.53
N VAL A 85 -7.31 6.75 -5.32
CA VAL A 85 -5.93 6.36 -5.01
C VAL A 85 -5.72 6.46 -3.51
N GLY A 86 -5.19 5.39 -2.90
CA GLY A 86 -4.85 5.38 -1.49
C GLY A 86 -3.41 5.84 -1.27
N LEU A 87 -3.20 6.89 -0.49
CA LEU A 87 -1.88 7.31 -0.02
C LEU A 87 -1.67 6.77 1.39
N LEU A 88 -0.75 5.82 1.56
CA LEU A 88 -0.48 5.23 2.86
C LEU A 88 0.61 6.00 3.59
N TYR A 89 0.21 6.60 4.71
CA TYR A 89 1.09 7.28 5.64
C TYR A 89 1.38 6.39 6.84
N GLN A 90 2.64 6.38 7.25
CA GLN A 90 3.07 5.84 8.54
C GLN A 90 3.76 6.96 9.31
N ASP A 91 3.27 7.28 10.49
CA ASP A 91 3.76 8.39 11.32
C ASP A 91 3.87 9.71 10.52
N ASN A 92 2.82 10.02 9.74
CA ASN A 92 2.75 11.17 8.81
C ASN A 92 3.77 11.17 7.66
N VAL A 93 4.52 10.10 7.44
CA VAL A 93 5.43 9.94 6.30
C VAL A 93 4.75 9.07 5.25
N LEU A 94 4.65 9.55 4.01
CA LEU A 94 4.14 8.76 2.89
C LEU A 94 5.07 7.58 2.63
N LYS A 95 4.52 6.36 2.62
CA LYS A 95 5.27 5.11 2.49
C LYS A 95 4.88 4.28 1.28
N ASP A 96 3.63 4.39 0.83
CA ASP A 96 3.15 3.61 -0.30
C ASP A 96 1.97 4.28 -1.01
N ILE A 97 1.69 3.82 -2.22
CA ILE A 97 0.53 4.22 -3.03
C ILE A 97 -0.28 2.95 -3.33
N LYS A 98 -1.57 2.98 -3.02
CA LYS A 98 -2.52 1.90 -3.29
C LYS A 98 -3.35 2.24 -4.53
N PRO A 99 -3.33 1.37 -5.55
CA PRO A 99 -4.17 1.54 -6.74
C PRO A 99 -5.66 1.59 -6.40
N PRO A 100 -6.51 2.04 -7.34
CA PRO A 100 -7.96 1.94 -7.20
C PRO A 100 -8.47 0.50 -7.14
N ALA A 101 -9.66 0.33 -6.58
CA ALA A 101 -10.35 -0.95 -6.40
C ALA A 101 -9.51 -2.01 -5.66
N GLN A 102 -8.76 -1.59 -4.65
CA GLN A 102 -7.94 -2.47 -3.82
C GLN A 102 -8.51 -2.56 -2.41
N ARG A 103 -8.26 -3.68 -1.74
CA ARG A 103 -8.51 -3.85 -0.31
C ARG A 103 -7.28 -4.45 0.35
N GLY A 104 -7.14 -4.22 1.64
CA GLY A 104 -6.09 -4.85 2.41
C GLY A 104 -6.20 -4.55 3.89
N ALA A 105 -5.18 -4.99 4.62
CA ALA A 105 -5.07 -4.69 6.04
C ALA A 105 -3.64 -4.37 6.41
N CYS A 106 -3.49 -3.62 7.49
CA CYS A 106 -2.23 -3.44 8.19
C CYS A 106 -2.37 -3.90 9.64
N TRP A 107 -1.27 -4.39 10.21
CA TRP A 107 -1.21 -4.72 11.63
C TRP A 107 -1.35 -3.45 12.46
N GLN A 108 -2.27 -3.47 13.42
CA GLN A 108 -2.32 -2.45 14.47
C GLN A 108 -1.08 -2.60 15.35
N GLY A 109 -0.35 -1.51 15.50
CA GLY A 109 0.91 -1.46 16.22
C GLY A 109 1.13 -0.10 16.87
N GLN A 110 2.37 0.13 17.31
CA GLN A 110 2.75 1.38 17.98
C GLN A 110 2.78 2.59 17.04
N ARG A 111 2.89 2.35 15.73
CA ARG A 111 2.99 3.41 14.71
C ARG A 111 1.62 3.71 14.14
N SER A 112 1.36 4.99 13.90
CA SER A 112 0.09 5.43 13.33
C SER A 112 0.09 5.13 11.83
N ILE A 113 -0.90 4.36 11.38
CA ILE A 113 -1.12 4.11 9.95
C ILE A 113 -2.40 4.79 9.51
N GLU A 114 -2.29 5.56 8.44
CA GLU A 114 -3.39 6.30 7.85
C GLU A 114 -3.38 6.04 6.34
N VAL A 115 -4.52 5.67 5.77
CA VAL A 115 -4.71 5.63 4.32
C VAL A 115 -5.59 6.80 3.94
N ARG A 116 -5.01 7.80 3.28
CA ARG A 116 -5.75 8.94 2.74
C ARG A 116 -6.20 8.61 1.33
N LYS A 117 -7.50 8.69 1.08
CA LYS A 117 -8.07 8.43 -0.24
C LYS A 117 -8.13 9.73 -1.03
N LEU A 118 -7.70 9.67 -2.29
CA LEU A 118 -7.79 10.77 -3.23
C LEU A 118 -8.66 10.33 -4.40
N ASP A 119 -9.75 11.05 -4.63
CA ASP A 119 -10.60 10.87 -5.81
C ASP A 119 -9.86 11.38 -7.07
N ILE A 120 -9.77 10.54 -8.08
CA ILE A 120 -9.12 10.82 -9.37
C ILE A 120 -10.09 10.77 -10.56
N SER A 121 -11.40 10.78 -10.31
CA SER A 121 -12.43 10.73 -11.34
C SER A 121 -12.44 11.98 -12.22
N THR A 122 -12.23 13.17 -11.64
CA THR A 122 -12.25 14.44 -12.37
C THR A 122 -10.89 15.15 -12.40
N ASP A 123 -10.15 15.13 -11.29
CA ASP A 123 -8.83 15.75 -11.18
C ASP A 123 -7.78 14.69 -10.84
N PHE A 124 -7.10 14.23 -11.88
CA PHE A 124 -6.03 13.25 -11.79
C PHE A 124 -4.64 13.92 -11.89
N LYS A 125 -4.56 15.25 -11.87
CA LYS A 125 -3.29 16.00 -11.88
C LYS A 125 -2.74 16.11 -10.46
N LEU A 126 -1.46 15.80 -10.28
CA LEU A 126 -0.86 15.86 -8.96
C LEU A 126 -0.51 17.31 -8.59
N PRO A 127 -0.81 17.73 -7.34
CA PRO A 127 -0.25 18.96 -6.78
C PRO A 127 1.28 18.91 -6.82
N LYS A 128 1.93 20.03 -7.16
CA LYS A 128 3.40 20.12 -7.32
C LYS A 128 4.18 19.57 -6.11
N ALA A 129 3.69 19.81 -4.89
CA ALA A 129 4.32 19.33 -3.67
C ALA A 129 4.32 17.79 -3.58
N LEU A 130 3.18 17.16 -3.87
CA LEU A 130 3.05 15.70 -3.86
C LEU A 130 3.84 15.07 -5.01
N ALA A 131 3.77 15.65 -6.21
CA ALA A 131 4.55 15.23 -7.37
C ALA A 131 6.05 15.22 -7.04
N SER A 132 6.57 16.31 -6.47
CA SER A 132 7.98 16.40 -6.06
C SER A 132 8.36 15.35 -5.03
N GLN A 133 7.51 15.14 -4.01
CA GLN A 133 7.72 14.12 -2.98
C GLN A 133 7.79 12.70 -3.58
N LEU A 134 6.92 12.37 -4.53
CA LEU A 134 6.87 11.05 -5.17
C LEU A 134 8.03 10.82 -6.14
N LEU A 135 8.35 11.81 -6.98
CA LEU A 135 9.44 11.71 -7.95
C LEU A 135 10.83 11.61 -7.28
N THR A 136 10.97 12.15 -6.07
CA THR A 136 12.24 12.14 -5.31
C THR A 136 12.25 11.09 -4.18
N ALA A 137 11.26 10.19 -4.16
CA ALA A 137 11.13 9.16 -3.13
C ALA A 137 12.37 8.27 -3.05
N LYS A 138 13.00 8.23 -1.87
CA LYS A 138 14.15 7.36 -1.57
C LYS A 138 13.74 5.99 -1.03
N ASP A 139 12.57 5.92 -0.40
CA ASP A 139 12.00 4.67 0.09
C ASP A 139 11.71 3.75 -1.10
N ALA A 140 12.24 2.52 -1.08
CA ALA A 140 12.18 1.62 -2.22
C ALA A 140 10.74 1.21 -2.56
N THR A 141 9.89 1.01 -1.55
CA THR A 141 8.49 0.65 -1.72
C THR A 141 7.73 1.81 -2.36
N LEU A 142 7.86 3.01 -1.79
CA LEU A 142 7.20 4.20 -2.34
C LEU A 142 7.65 4.48 -3.78
N ARG A 143 8.95 4.37 -4.06
CA ARG A 143 9.50 4.62 -5.39
C ARG A 143 8.96 3.61 -6.41
N ALA A 144 8.90 2.33 -6.05
CA ALA A 144 8.32 1.30 -6.92
C ALA A 144 6.82 1.55 -7.18
N ALA A 145 6.06 1.95 -6.16
CA ALA A 145 4.66 2.29 -6.32
C ALA A 145 4.47 3.54 -7.21
N ALA A 146 5.26 4.58 -7.02
CA ALA A 146 5.22 5.81 -7.82
C ALA A 146 5.50 5.56 -9.31
N LEU A 147 6.46 4.69 -9.64
CA LEU A 147 6.76 4.30 -11.03
C LEU A 147 5.56 3.66 -11.74
N ASN A 148 4.71 2.95 -11.00
CA ASN A 148 3.52 2.29 -11.53
C ASN A 148 2.23 3.11 -11.32
N ALA A 149 2.33 4.32 -10.78
CA ALA A 149 1.17 5.13 -10.46
C ALA A 149 1.15 6.46 -11.23
N LEU A 150 2.29 6.89 -11.78
CA LEU A 150 2.47 8.25 -12.29
C LEU A 150 2.86 8.29 -13.76
N VAL A 151 2.28 9.24 -14.50
CA VAL A 151 2.79 9.71 -15.79
C VAL A 151 3.35 11.11 -15.60
N MET A 152 4.56 11.35 -16.11
CA MET A 152 5.24 12.64 -16.03
C MET A 152 5.54 13.16 -17.44
N ALA A 153 5.30 14.45 -17.66
CA ALA A 153 5.77 15.17 -18.85
C ALA A 153 6.47 16.46 -18.44
N THR A 154 7.63 16.71 -19.04
CA THR A 154 8.35 17.97 -18.91
C THR A 154 8.26 18.71 -20.23
N ILE A 155 7.62 19.89 -20.21
CA ILE A 155 7.51 20.78 -21.35
C ILE A 155 8.67 21.79 -21.27
N PRO A 156 9.61 21.80 -22.23
CA PRO A 156 10.69 22.78 -22.25
C PRO A 156 10.19 24.21 -22.46
N GLU A 157 11.00 25.19 -22.08
CA GLU A 157 10.71 26.59 -22.40
C GLU A 157 10.61 26.81 -23.93
N GLY A 158 9.65 27.62 -24.36
CA GLY A 158 9.38 27.83 -25.79
C GLY A 158 8.73 26.65 -26.50
N HIS A 159 8.35 25.58 -25.77
CA HIS A 159 7.50 24.51 -26.29
C HIS A 159 6.09 24.63 -25.70
N THR A 160 5.13 24.08 -26.44
CA THR A 160 3.75 23.90 -25.97
C THR A 160 3.44 22.41 -25.92
N GLY A 161 2.94 21.93 -24.78
CA GLY A 161 2.47 20.55 -24.64
C GLY A 161 0.99 20.43 -24.94
N PHE A 162 0.56 19.27 -25.41
CA PHE A 162 -0.85 18.90 -25.58
C PHE A 162 -1.11 17.62 -24.80
N LEU A 163 -1.98 17.72 -23.79
CA LEU A 163 -2.43 16.59 -22.99
C LEU A 163 -3.58 15.89 -23.70
N GLU A 164 -3.39 14.63 -24.02
CA GLU A 164 -4.42 13.70 -24.47
C GLU A 164 -4.74 12.72 -23.33
N VAL A 165 -6.03 12.53 -23.06
CA VAL A 165 -6.54 11.57 -22.07
C VAL A 165 -7.59 10.72 -22.76
N ASP A 166 -7.37 9.41 -22.76
CA ASP A 166 -8.26 8.42 -23.40
C ASP A 166 -8.54 8.72 -24.88
N GLY A 167 -7.58 9.31 -25.59
CA GLY A 167 -7.70 9.66 -27.01
C GLY A 167 -8.31 11.03 -27.28
N GLU A 168 -8.72 11.77 -26.26
CA GLU A 168 -9.27 13.12 -26.38
C GLU A 168 -8.27 14.18 -25.92
N GLN A 169 -8.09 15.25 -26.70
CA GLN A 169 -7.29 16.40 -26.27
C GLN A 169 -8.00 17.15 -25.15
N ARG A 170 -7.37 17.24 -23.97
CA ARG A 170 -7.95 17.84 -22.77
C ARG A 170 -7.41 19.23 -22.44
N GLU A 171 -6.09 19.40 -22.48
CA GLU A 171 -5.42 20.60 -21.96
C GLU A 171 -4.21 20.97 -22.82
N ILE A 172 -3.95 22.27 -22.97
CA ILE A 172 -2.68 22.79 -23.49
C ILE A 172 -1.78 23.10 -22.30
N LEU A 173 -0.56 22.59 -22.32
CA LEU A 173 0.40 22.67 -21.24
C LEU A 173 1.47 23.71 -21.54
N THR A 174 1.73 24.57 -20.56
CA THR A 174 2.84 25.52 -20.57
C THR A 174 4.17 24.83 -20.21
N ALA A 175 5.28 25.55 -20.36
CA ALA A 175 6.58 25.08 -19.89
C ALA A 175 6.54 24.69 -18.39
N GLY A 176 7.21 23.58 -18.05
CA GLY A 176 7.28 23.04 -16.70
C GLY A 176 7.10 21.53 -16.63
N THR A 177 7.20 20.99 -15.42
CA THR A 177 6.95 19.56 -15.15
C THR A 177 5.52 19.37 -14.67
N HIS A 178 4.83 18.45 -15.33
CA HIS A 178 3.46 18.06 -15.05
C HIS A 178 3.42 16.57 -14.72
N VAL A 179 2.65 16.20 -13.71
CA VAL A 179 2.54 14.82 -13.23
C VAL A 179 1.07 14.50 -13.01
N TRP A 180 0.65 13.32 -13.42
CA TRP A 180 -0.71 12.82 -13.29
C TRP A 180 -0.73 11.40 -12.74
N TRP A 181 -1.84 11.04 -12.10
CA TRP A 181 -2.16 9.65 -11.81
C TRP A 181 -2.48 8.93 -13.11
N GLN A 182 -1.85 7.78 -13.33
CA GLN A 182 -2.06 6.98 -14.53
C GLN A 182 -3.19 5.94 -14.38
N PHE A 183 -3.73 5.80 -13.17
CA PHE A 183 -4.80 4.83 -12.93
C PHE A 183 -6.06 5.26 -13.67
N ASN A 184 -6.75 4.29 -14.26
CA ASN A 184 -8.01 4.44 -15.00
C ASN A 184 -7.99 5.34 -16.23
N HIS A 185 -6.85 5.95 -16.57
CA HIS A 185 -6.73 6.91 -17.66
C HIS A 185 -5.52 6.56 -18.53
N THR A 186 -5.68 6.62 -19.85
CA THR A 186 -4.55 6.58 -20.78
C THR A 186 -4.06 7.99 -21.05
N ILE A 187 -2.93 8.35 -20.45
CA ILE A 187 -2.36 9.70 -20.56
C ILE A 187 -1.25 9.72 -21.61
N LYS A 188 -1.37 10.64 -22.57
CA LYS A 188 -0.31 10.94 -23.53
C LYS A 188 -0.05 12.43 -23.58
N VAL A 189 1.21 12.80 -23.78
CA VAL A 189 1.60 14.21 -23.96
C VAL A 189 2.44 14.33 -25.21
N THR A 190 1.97 15.15 -26.15
CA THR A 190 2.75 15.57 -27.32
C THR A 190 3.26 17.00 -27.11
N GLN A 191 4.32 17.38 -27.83
CA GLN A 191 4.94 18.69 -27.67
C GLN A 191 5.24 19.29 -29.04
N LEU A 192 5.08 20.61 -29.15
CA LEU A 192 5.40 21.39 -30.33
C LEU A 192 6.42 22.46 -29.96
N ASP A 193 7.52 22.55 -30.72
CA ASP A 193 8.47 23.67 -30.60
C ASP A 193 7.82 24.94 -31.19
N CYS A 194 7.80 26.01 -30.41
CA CYS A 194 7.23 27.30 -30.80
C CYS A 194 8.30 28.36 -31.05
N ARG A 195 9.58 27.97 -31.08
CA ARG A 195 10.69 28.85 -31.42
C ARG A 195 10.73 29.07 -32.94
N LEU A 196 10.92 30.33 -33.35
CA LEU A 196 11.01 30.78 -34.74
C LEU A 196 12.43 30.72 -35.28
#